data_AF-A0AA95GRT5-F1
#
_entry.id   AF-A0AA95GRT5-F1
#
_cell.length_a   1.000
_cell.length_b   1.000
_cell.length_c   1.000
_cell.angle_alpha   90.00
_cell.angle_beta   90.00
_cell.angle_gamma   90.00
#
_symmetry.space_group_name_H-M   'P 1'
#
loop_
_entity.id
_entity.type
_entity.pdbx_description
1 polymer ?
#
loop_
_entity_poly.entity_id
_entity_poly.type
_entity_poly.pdbx_seq_one_letter_code
_entity_poly.pdbx_strand_id
1 'polypeptide(L)'
;MSLTIPTHEFFCWRVAEAYCYHLMKNNRTLVYRHLFGDIQVNQHFIAGLLDGRLSNKLSRDSQAVFYSKLLESIEKPTDKRVVFIGGVAPELNRRGRRYMNAFLHEFGMMLMDIAVRESDGRYRLPNENEVNWT
;
A
#
# COMPACT_ATOMS: atom_id res chain seq x y z
N MET A 1 10.33 -23.84 14.20
CA MET A 1 9.05 -23.51 13.51
C MET A 1 9.40 -22.74 12.26
N SER A 2 9.21 -23.30 11.05
CA SER A 2 9.28 -22.49 9.84
C SER A 2 8.01 -21.65 9.78
N LEU A 3 8.13 -20.34 9.97
CA LEU A 3 7.04 -19.39 9.76
C LEU A 3 6.78 -19.33 8.26
N THR A 4 5.92 -20.21 7.75
CA THR A 4 5.47 -20.16 6.37
C THR A 4 4.50 -18.99 6.26
N ILE A 5 4.97 -17.87 5.69
CA ILE A 5 4.12 -16.70 5.47
C ILE A 5 3.02 -17.10 4.48
N PRO A 6 1.73 -16.89 4.78
CA PRO A 6 0.65 -17.16 3.86
C PRO A 6 0.84 -16.44 2.51
N THR A 7 0.53 -17.11 1.40
CA THR A 7 0.80 -16.59 0.05
C THR A 7 0.17 -15.22 -0.22
N HIS A 8 -1.05 -14.99 0.27
CA HIS A 8 -1.73 -13.70 0.14
C HIS A 8 -1.03 -12.57 0.89
N GLU A 9 -0.56 -12.83 2.12
CA GLU A 9 0.24 -11.88 2.90
C GLU A 9 1.54 -11.57 2.17
N PHE A 10 2.24 -12.58 1.66
CA PHE A 10 3.45 -12.39 0.88
C PHE A 10 3.23 -11.42 -0.29
N PHE A 11 2.20 -11.65 -1.12
CA PHE A 11 1.94 -10.75 -2.25
C PHE A 11 1.42 -9.37 -1.81
N CYS A 12 0.63 -9.27 -0.74
CA CYS A 12 0.21 -8.00 -0.16
C CYS A 12 1.43 -7.16 0.24
N TRP A 13 2.37 -7.78 0.96
CA TRP A 13 3.64 -7.19 1.37
C TRP A 13 4.46 -6.71 0.18
N ARG A 14 4.53 -7.49 -0.91
CA ARG A 14 5.23 -7.11 -2.14
C ARG A 14 4.57 -5.93 -2.85
N VAL A 15 3.23 -5.87 -2.90
CA VAL A 15 2.50 -4.72 -3.46
C VAL A 15 2.77 -3.45 -2.64
N ALA A 16 2.74 -3.55 -1.31
CA ALA A 16 3.05 -2.44 -0.41
C ALA A 16 4.50 -1.94 -0.60
N GLU A 17 5.47 -2.86 -0.66
CA GLU A 17 6.88 -2.55 -0.91
C GLU A 17 7.07 -1.81 -2.23
N ALA A 18 6.50 -2.37 -3.31
CA ALA A 18 6.60 -1.83 -4.66
C ALA A 18 5.98 -0.43 -4.76
N TYR A 19 4.90 -0.17 -4.01
CA TYR A 19 4.29 1.15 -3.95
C TYR A 19 5.15 2.15 -3.17
N CYS A 20 5.78 1.75 -2.05
CA CYS A 20 6.75 2.60 -1.36
C CYS A 20 7.92 2.98 -2.27
N TYR A 21 8.47 2.05 -3.06
CA TYR A 21 9.50 2.38 -4.04
C TYR A 21 8.97 3.29 -5.14
N HIS A 22 7.73 3.10 -5.59
CA HIS A 22 7.08 4.02 -6.51
C HIS A 22 7.01 5.45 -5.95
N LEU A 23 6.59 5.62 -4.69
CA LEU A 23 6.55 6.92 -4.04
C LEU A 23 7.95 7.51 -3.85
N MET A 24 8.92 6.75 -3.37
CA MET A 24 10.30 7.22 -3.24
C MET A 24 10.88 7.69 -4.58
N LYS A 25 10.63 6.95 -5.66
CA LYS A 25 11.11 7.29 -7.00
C LYS A 25 10.52 8.61 -7.52
N ASN A 26 9.24 8.89 -7.25
CA ASN A 26 8.53 10.05 -7.80
C ASN A 26 8.56 11.27 -6.88
N ASN A 27 8.49 11.05 -5.56
CA ASN A 27 8.32 12.09 -4.55
C ASN A 27 9.58 12.32 -3.72
N ARG A 28 10.57 11.42 -3.79
CA ARG A 28 11.79 11.41 -2.95
C ARG A 28 11.51 11.28 -1.44
N THR A 29 10.29 10.87 -1.08
CA THR A 29 9.84 10.62 0.29
C THR A 29 8.64 9.66 0.26
N LEU A 30 8.33 9.02 1.38
CA LEU A 30 7.20 8.10 1.54
C LEU A 30 5.90 8.85 1.87
N VAL A 31 5.51 9.74 0.97
CA VAL A 31 4.23 10.46 1.06
C VAL A 31 3.39 10.21 -0.18
N TYR A 32 2.09 10.00 0.03
CA TYR A 32 1.09 10.09 -1.01
C TYR A 32 0.51 11.50 -1.02
N ARG A 33 0.70 12.24 -2.11
CA ARG A 33 0.21 13.61 -2.26
C ARG A 33 -1.28 13.59 -2.57
N HIS A 34 -2.10 13.95 -1.59
CA HIS A 34 -3.56 13.99 -1.71
C HIS A 34 -4.06 15.44 -1.85
N LEU A 35 -5.30 15.61 -2.33
CA LEU A 35 -5.92 16.94 -2.50
C LEU A 35 -5.95 17.76 -1.20
N PHE A 36 -6.09 17.08 -0.06
CA PHE A 36 -6.21 17.71 1.26
C PHE A 36 -4.89 17.77 2.05
N GLY A 37 -3.79 17.35 1.44
CA GLY A 37 -2.47 17.31 2.08
C GLY A 37 -1.74 15.99 1.85
N ASP A 38 -0.50 15.93 2.31
CA ASP A 38 0.33 14.74 2.17
C ASP A 38 -0.03 13.68 3.21
N ILE A 39 -0.29 12.45 2.77
CA ILE A 39 -0.46 11.30 3.64
C ILE A 39 0.90 10.63 3.76
N GLN A 40 1.52 10.74 4.93
CA GLN A 40 2.73 9.98 5.24
C GLN A 40 2.38 8.50 5.41
N VAL A 41 3.11 7.64 4.71
CA VAL A 41 2.85 6.20 4.68
C VAL A 41 4.13 5.41 4.90
N ASN A 42 3.98 4.13 5.25
CA ASN A 42 5.05 3.15 5.19
C ASN A 42 4.49 1.82 4.69
N GLN A 43 5.38 0.84 4.50
CA GLN A 43 5.01 -0.47 3.97
C GLN A 43 3.99 -1.19 4.87
N HIS A 44 4.19 -1.16 6.20
CA HIS A 44 3.28 -1.81 7.17
C HIS A 44 1.87 -1.22 7.09
N PHE A 45 1.77 0.11 7.04
CA PHE A 45 0.52 0.84 6.93
C PHE A 45 -0.24 0.46 5.65
N ILE A 46 0.44 0.46 4.51
CA ILE A 46 -0.17 0.10 3.22
C ILE A 46 -0.62 -1.36 3.21
N ALA A 47 0.22 -2.28 3.72
CA ALA A 47 -0.12 -3.70 3.79
C ALA A 47 -1.35 -3.94 4.67
N GLY A 48 -1.39 -3.32 5.87
CA GLY A 48 -2.54 -3.43 6.77
C GLY A 48 -3.83 -2.87 6.18
N LEU A 49 -3.76 -1.72 5.49
CA LEU A 49 -4.92 -1.15 4.80
C LEU A 49 -5.44 -2.05 3.66
N LEU A 50 -4.55 -2.58 2.84
CA LEU A 50 -4.91 -3.47 1.73
C LEU A 50 -5.56 -4.75 2.24
N ASP A 51 -4.93 -5.39 3.22
CA ASP A 51 -5.40 -6.64 3.81
C ASP A 51 -6.77 -6.46 4.47
N GLY A 52 -6.94 -5.41 5.29
CA GLY A 52 -8.22 -5.07 5.90
C GLY A 52 -9.34 -4.78 4.89
N ARG A 53 -9.02 -4.17 3.73
CA ARG A 53 -10.02 -3.86 2.70
C ARG A 53 -10.51 -5.10 1.96
N LEU A 54 -9.63 -6.07 1.71
CA LEU A 54 -9.93 -7.23 0.87
C LEU A 54 -10.32 -8.48 1.67
N SER A 55 -9.93 -8.59 2.94
CA SER A 55 -10.24 -9.73 3.81
C SER A 55 -11.75 -10.02 3.91
N ASN A 56 -12.58 -8.99 3.91
CA ASN A 56 -14.04 -9.11 3.97
C ASN A 56 -14.70 -9.38 2.60
N LYS A 57 -13.93 -9.35 1.51
CA LYS A 57 -14.45 -9.42 0.12
C LYS A 57 -13.96 -10.62 -0.65
N LEU A 58 -12.78 -11.14 -0.32
CA LEU A 58 -12.08 -12.16 -1.10
C LEU A 58 -11.49 -13.23 -0.19
N SER A 59 -11.55 -14.49 -0.64
CA SER A 59 -10.78 -15.57 -0.03
C SER A 59 -9.28 -15.31 -0.14
N ARG A 60 -8.48 -15.91 0.75
CA ARG A 60 -7.00 -15.76 0.75
C ARG A 60 -6.39 -16.08 -0.62
N ASP A 61 -6.82 -17.14 -1.28
CA ASP A 61 -6.32 -17.49 -2.62
C ASP A 61 -6.68 -16.42 -3.67
N SER A 62 -7.90 -15.90 -3.62
CA SER A 62 -8.34 -14.82 -4.51
C SER A 62 -7.56 -13.53 -4.27
N GLN A 63 -7.20 -13.24 -3.01
CA GLN A 63 -6.33 -12.11 -2.67
C GLN A 63 -4.92 -12.29 -3.22
N ALA A 64 -4.32 -13.47 -3.07
CA ALA A 64 -3.01 -13.77 -3.63
C ALA A 64 -2.97 -13.55 -5.15
N VAL A 65 -3.99 -14.04 -5.87
CA VAL A 65 -4.14 -13.82 -7.32
C VAL A 65 -4.37 -12.35 -7.65
N PHE A 66 -5.13 -11.63 -6.84
CA PHE A 66 -5.37 -10.21 -7.04
C PHE A 66 -4.08 -9.39 -6.91
N TYR A 67 -3.35 -9.57 -5.80
CA TYR A 67 -2.10 -8.84 -5.53
C TYR A 67 -1.02 -9.16 -6.55
N SER A 68 -0.85 -10.42 -6.93
CA SER A 68 0.16 -10.81 -7.94
C SER A 68 -0.10 -10.13 -9.29
N LYS A 69 -1.37 -9.94 -9.68
CA LYS A 69 -1.75 -9.20 -10.91
C LYS A 69 -1.47 -7.69 -10.87
N LEU A 70 -1.10 -7.13 -9.72
CA LEU A 70 -0.68 -5.72 -9.60
C LEU A 70 0.82 -5.53 -9.78
N LEU A 71 1.60 -6.61 -9.67
CA LEU A 71 3.06 -6.59 -9.78
C LEU A 71 3.51 -6.79 -11.22
N GLU A 72 4.70 -6.31 -11.53
CA GLU A 72 5.45 -6.67 -12.72
C GLU A 72 5.94 -8.13 -12.60
N SER A 73 6.19 -8.78 -13.75
CA SER A 73 6.78 -10.12 -13.75
C SER A 73 8.17 -10.09 -13.12
N ILE A 74 8.47 -11.13 -12.34
CA ILE A 74 9.77 -11.32 -11.69
C ILE A 74 10.86 -11.64 -12.72
N GLU A 75 10.49 -12.17 -13.89
CA GLU A 75 11.39 -12.56 -14.98
C GLU A 75 11.86 -11.38 -15.84
N LYS A 76 12.33 -10.30 -15.21
CA LYS A 76 12.93 -9.17 -15.93
C LYS A 76 14.41 -9.43 -16.20
N PRO A 77 14.89 -9.26 -17.45
CA PRO A 77 16.30 -9.34 -17.75
C PRO A 77 17.06 -8.27 -16.96
N THR A 78 18.13 -8.68 -16.30
CA THR A 78 18.97 -7.82 -15.46
C THR A 78 19.85 -6.93 -16.35
N ASP A 79 20.21 -5.72 -15.88
CA ASP A 79 21.17 -4.86 -16.60
C ASP A 79 22.50 -5.59 -16.75
N LYS A 80 23.12 -5.51 -17.94
CA LYS A 80 24.39 -6.17 -18.28
C LYS A 80 25.56 -5.76 -17.36
N ARG A 81 25.44 -4.65 -16.65
CA ARG A 81 26.42 -4.16 -15.67
C ARG A 81 26.26 -4.77 -14.28
N VAL A 82 25.18 -5.50 -14.02
CA VAL A 82 24.96 -6.16 -12.72
C VAL A 82 25.92 -7.33 -12.59
N VAL A 83 26.85 -7.22 -11.65
CA VAL A 83 27.86 -8.26 -11.37
C VAL A 83 27.38 -9.30 -10.37
N PHE A 84 26.35 -8.98 -9.58
CA PHE A 84 25.76 -9.87 -8.58
C PHE A 84 24.30 -9.48 -8.30
N ILE A 85 23.41 -10.47 -8.16
CA ILE A 85 21.99 -10.26 -7.85
C ILE A 85 21.72 -10.72 -6.42
N GLY A 86 21.62 -9.76 -5.49
CA GLY A 86 21.22 -10.04 -4.10
C GLY A 86 19.70 -10.11 -3.89
N GLY A 87 18.93 -9.83 -4.94
CA GLY A 87 17.48 -9.72 -4.92
C GLY A 87 17.01 -8.65 -5.91
N VAL A 88 15.76 -8.75 -6.33
CA VAL A 88 15.12 -7.76 -7.21
C VAL A 88 13.99 -7.09 -6.45
N ALA A 89 14.03 -5.76 -6.37
CA ALA A 89 12.94 -4.99 -5.78
C ALA A 89 11.66 -5.21 -6.59
N PRO A 90 10.52 -5.50 -5.94
CA PRO A 90 9.25 -5.64 -6.64
C PRO A 90 8.85 -4.29 -7.25
N GLU A 91 8.23 -4.35 -8.41
CA GLU A 91 7.69 -3.17 -9.08
C GLU A 91 6.20 -3.38 -9.35
N LEU A 92 5.43 -2.30 -9.25
CA LEU A 92 4.04 -2.31 -9.69
C LEU A 92 3.97 -2.18 -11.19
N ASN A 93 3.07 -2.95 -11.81
CA ASN A 93 2.71 -2.73 -13.20
C ASN A 93 1.79 -1.50 -13.35
N ARG A 94 1.45 -1.14 -14.58
CA ARG A 94 0.58 0.02 -14.85
C ARG A 94 -0.75 -0.06 -14.11
N ARG A 95 -1.36 -1.25 -14.03
CA ARG A 95 -2.62 -1.47 -13.29
C ARG A 95 -2.37 -1.31 -11.79
N GLY A 96 -1.30 -1.89 -11.27
CA GLY A 96 -0.91 -1.77 -9.86
C GLY A 96 -0.78 -0.32 -9.41
N ARG A 97 -0.06 0.52 -10.16
CA ARG A 97 0.08 1.95 -9.83
C ARG A 97 -1.26 2.69 -9.82
N ARG A 98 -2.11 2.47 -10.83
CA ARG A 98 -3.45 3.10 -10.89
C ARG A 98 -4.31 2.66 -9.73
N TYR A 99 -4.31 1.36 -9.41
CA TYR A 99 -5.06 0.81 -8.30
C TYR A 99 -4.59 1.41 -6.97
N MET A 100 -3.28 1.43 -6.71
CA MET A 100 -2.74 1.96 -5.45
C MET A 100 -2.98 3.47 -5.28
N ASN A 101 -2.89 4.25 -6.35
CA ASN A 101 -3.24 5.68 -6.31
C ASN A 101 -4.74 5.87 -5.99
N ALA A 102 -5.61 5.14 -6.68
CA ALA A 102 -7.06 5.21 -6.41
C ALA A 102 -7.40 4.75 -4.99
N PHE A 103 -6.74 3.68 -4.53
CA PHE A 103 -6.92 3.14 -3.18
C PHE A 103 -6.56 4.15 -2.09
N LEU A 104 -5.39 4.80 -2.18
CA LEU A 104 -5.03 5.83 -1.21
C LEU A 104 -5.82 7.13 -1.39
N HIS A 105 -6.31 7.42 -2.59
CA HIS A 105 -7.25 8.51 -2.79
C HIS A 105 -8.56 8.26 -2.05
N GLU A 106 -9.18 7.08 -2.21
CA GLU A 106 -10.40 6.71 -1.49
C GLU A 106 -10.18 6.73 0.03
N PHE A 107 -9.03 6.24 0.50
CA PHE A 107 -8.67 6.33 1.91
C PHE A 107 -8.55 7.80 2.39
N GLY A 108 -7.90 8.66 1.60
CA GLY A 108 -7.80 10.08 1.90
C GLY A 108 -9.16 10.79 1.93
N MET A 109 -10.09 10.41 1.05
CA MET A 109 -11.47 10.90 1.08
C MET A 109 -12.20 10.46 2.36
N MET A 110 -12.11 9.17 2.70
CA MET A 110 -12.70 8.63 3.93
C MET A 110 -12.17 9.35 5.18
N LEU A 111 -10.88 9.64 5.24
CA LEU A 111 -10.31 10.41 6.34
C LEU A 111 -10.96 11.78 6.49
N MET A 112 -11.32 12.47 5.41
CA MET A 112 -11.99 13.77 5.53
C MET A 112 -13.39 13.68 6.15
N ASP A 113 -14.05 12.54 5.99
CA ASP A 113 -15.40 12.33 6.53
C ASP A 113 -15.37 12.00 8.03
N ILE A 114 -14.31 11.31 8.50
CA ILE A 114 -14.27 10.77 9.87
C ILE A 114 -13.19 11.39 10.76
N ALA A 115 -12.15 12.01 10.20
CA ALA A 115 -11.00 12.44 10.97
C ALA A 115 -11.26 13.76 11.72
N VAL A 116 -10.62 13.87 12.87
CA VAL A 116 -10.60 15.09 13.68
C VAL A 116 -9.40 15.91 13.27
N ARG A 117 -9.64 17.19 12.96
CA ARG A 117 -8.57 18.15 12.66
C ARG A 117 -7.94 18.65 13.96
N GLU A 118 -6.64 18.51 14.06
CA GLU A 118 -5.82 18.98 15.18
C GLU A 118 -5.46 20.46 15.05
N SER A 119 -5.05 21.04 16.19
CA SER A 119 -4.62 22.44 16.28
C SER A 119 -3.43 22.78 15.39
N ASP A 120 -2.56 21.81 15.11
CA ASP A 120 -1.41 21.94 14.21
C ASP A 120 -1.76 21.71 12.72
N GLY A 121 -3.04 21.50 12.42
CA GLY A 121 -3.55 21.28 11.08
C GLY A 121 -3.47 19.83 10.57
N ARG A 122 -2.91 18.89 11.35
CA ARG A 122 -2.94 17.46 11.01
C ARG A 122 -4.33 16.87 11.26
N TYR A 123 -4.58 15.73 10.63
CA TYR A 123 -5.80 14.94 10.85
C TYR A 123 -5.43 13.68 11.62
N ARG A 124 -6.25 13.33 12.62
CA ARG A 124 -6.18 12.04 13.31
C ARG A 124 -7.50 11.31 13.23
N LEU A 125 -7.46 9.98 13.38
CA LEU A 125 -8.68 9.22 13.57
C LEU A 125 -9.35 9.62 14.90
N PRO A 126 -10.69 9.63 14.94
CA PRO A 126 -11.43 9.91 16.16
C PRO A 126 -11.16 8.82 17.20
N ASN A 127 -11.12 9.21 18.47
CA ASN A 127 -11.10 8.25 19.58
C ASN A 127 -12.49 7.62 19.75
N GLU A 128 -12.59 6.48 20.45
CA GLU A 128 -13.87 5.79 20.68
C GLU A 128 -14.96 6.70 21.28
N ASN A 129 -14.56 7.68 22.10
CA ASN A 129 -15.47 8.65 22.74
C ASN A 129 -15.96 9.78 21.81
N GLU A 130 -15.37 9.92 20.62
CA GLU A 130 -15.69 10.97 19.64
C GLU A 130 -16.47 10.42 18.45
N VAL A 131 -16.65 9.09 18.37
CA VAL A 131 -17.48 8.43 17.35
C VAL A 131 -18.94 8.54 17.79
N ASN A 132 -19.67 9.51 17.23
CA ASN A 132 -21.12 9.60 17.41
C ASN A 132 -21.79 8.46 16.64
N TRP A 133 -22.20 7.41 17.34
CA TRP A 133 -23.16 6.43 16.83
C TRP A 133 -24.57 7.06 16.81
N THR A 134 -24.83 7.93 15.84
CA THR A 134 -26.19 8.40 15.53
C THR A 134 -26.74 7.66 14.33
#